data_AF-A0A933QKI5-F1
#
_entry.id   AF-A0A933QKI5-F1
#
_cell.length_a   1.000
_cell.length_b   1.000
_cell.length_c   1.000
_cell.angle_alpha   90.00
_cell.angle_beta   90.00
_cell.angle_gamma   90.00
#
_symmetry.space_group_name_H-M   'P 1'
#
loop_
_entity.id
_entity.type
_entity.pdbx_description
1 polymer ?
#
loop_
_entity_poly.entity_id
_entity_poly.type
_entity_poly.pdbx_seq_one_letter_code
_entity_poly.pdbx_strand_id
1 'polypeptide(L)'
;MQPSILSKILPKSEEKADYFLTLEICQDKVKTAACEIKKGEIEVLAIGEKTYAGSWEEATLAADEAISQVEEKFALETAVSKVILGL
;
A
#
# COMPACT_ATOMS: atom_id res chain seq x y z
N MET A 1 -11.24 -4.00 -41.71
CA MET A 1 -10.71 -4.81 -40.60
C MET A 1 -11.82 -4.99 -39.58
N GLN A 2 -12.29 -6.22 -39.38
CA GLN A 2 -13.39 -6.53 -38.47
C GLN A 2 -12.79 -6.78 -37.07
N PRO A 3 -13.31 -6.17 -35.98
CA PRO A 3 -12.75 -6.37 -34.66
C PRO A 3 -12.89 -7.84 -34.25
N SER A 4 -11.79 -8.44 -33.82
CA SER A 4 -11.72 -9.82 -33.33
C SER A 4 -12.70 -10.01 -32.16
N ILE A 5 -13.44 -11.12 -32.14
CA ILE A 5 -14.35 -11.46 -31.03
C ILE A 5 -13.61 -11.53 -29.68
N LEU A 6 -12.28 -11.76 -29.71
CA LEU A 6 -11.41 -11.74 -28.54
C LEU A 6 -11.39 -10.37 -27.84
N SER A 7 -11.58 -9.26 -28.57
CA SER A 7 -11.66 -7.92 -27.97
C SER A 7 -12.99 -7.65 -27.24
N LYS A 8 -13.95 -8.58 -27.31
CA LYS A 8 -15.19 -8.57 -26.52
C LYS A 8 -15.16 -9.53 -25.33
N ILE A 9 -14.26 -10.52 -25.34
CA ILE A 9 -14.15 -11.58 -24.31
C ILE A 9 -13.22 -11.16 -23.18
N LEU A 10 -12.27 -10.26 -23.44
CA LEU A 10 -11.61 -9.55 -22.36
C LEU A 10 -12.58 -8.44 -21.93
N PRO A 11 -13.32 -8.58 -20.80
CA PRO A 11 -13.78 -7.38 -20.14
C PRO A 11 -12.55 -6.50 -20.01
N LYS A 12 -12.64 -5.24 -20.46
CA LYS A 12 -11.68 -4.22 -20.01
C LYS A 12 -11.78 -4.31 -18.50
N SER A 13 -10.85 -5.04 -17.88
CA SER A 13 -10.94 -5.33 -16.46
C SER A 13 -11.06 -3.99 -15.79
N GLU A 14 -12.08 -3.87 -14.96
CA GLU A 14 -12.35 -2.72 -14.08
C GLU A 14 -11.04 -2.04 -13.70
N GLU A 15 -11.01 -0.70 -13.80
CA GLU A 15 -9.85 0.13 -13.45
C GLU A 15 -9.12 -0.50 -12.27
N LYS A 16 -8.01 -1.21 -12.55
CA LYS A 16 -7.28 -1.90 -11.51
C LYS A 16 -6.65 -0.80 -10.69
N ALA A 17 -7.19 -0.59 -9.49
CA ALA A 17 -6.55 0.24 -8.51
C ALA A 17 -5.19 -0.36 -8.18
N ASP A 18 -4.13 0.42 -8.40
CA ASP A 18 -2.80 0.05 -7.96
C ASP A 18 -2.67 0.47 -6.49
N TYR A 19 -2.19 -0.43 -5.64
CA TYR A 19 -1.97 -0.15 -4.23
C TYR A 19 -0.46 -0.15 -3.95
N PHE A 20 -0.03 0.64 -2.98
CA PHE A 20 1.34 0.59 -2.49
C PHE A 20 1.42 0.94 -1.00
N LEU A 21 2.49 0.48 -0.37
CA LEU A 21 2.80 0.77 1.02
C LEU A 21 4.08 1.62 1.04
N THR A 22 4.06 2.71 1.79
CA THR A 22 5.24 3.54 2.04
C THR A 22 5.75 3.30 3.44
N LEU A 23 7.08 3.33 3.63
CA LEU A 23 7.72 3.21 4.94
C LEU A 23 8.77 4.31 5.07
N GLU A 24 8.64 5.12 6.11
CA GLU A 24 9.59 6.16 6.49
C GLU A 24 10.16 5.82 7.88
N ILE A 25 11.48 5.65 7.96
CA ILE A 25 12.19 5.39 9.21
C ILE A 25 12.96 6.65 9.61
N CYS A 26 12.49 7.34 10.64
CA CYS A 26 13.14 8.49 11.27
C CYS A 26 13.91 8.05 12.52
N GLN A 27 14.79 8.91 13.06
CA GLN A 27 15.61 8.57 14.24
C GLN A 27 14.82 8.11 15.47
N ASP A 28 13.60 8.60 15.66
CA ASP A 28 12.76 8.40 16.85
C ASP A 28 11.40 7.73 16.54
N LYS A 29 11.10 7.48 15.27
CA LYS A 29 9.82 6.90 14.86
C LYS A 29 9.83 6.28 13.47
N VAL A 30 8.92 5.35 13.27
CA VAL A 30 8.57 4.78 11.97
C VAL A 30 7.17 5.23 11.60
N LYS A 31 6.97 5.63 10.34
CA LYS A 31 5.67 5.88 9.74
C LYS A 31 5.47 4.97 8.55
N THR A 32 4.25 4.50 8.36
CA THR A 32 3.85 3.78 7.16
C THR A 32 2.46 4.23 6.73
N ALA A 33 2.21 4.17 5.43
CA ALA A 33 0.91 4.45 4.87
C ALA A 33 0.59 3.50 3.72
N ALA A 34 -0.63 2.96 3.71
CA ALA A 34 -1.20 2.28 2.56
C ALA A 34 -1.92 3.30 1.69
N CYS A 35 -1.60 3.27 0.41
CA CYS A 35 -2.07 4.23 -0.57
C CYS A 35 -2.69 3.50 -1.76
N GLU A 36 -3.69 4.14 -2.38
CA GLU A 36 -4.32 3.71 -3.61
C GLU A 36 -4.06 4.73 -4.71
N ILE A 37 -3.72 4.25 -5.91
CA ILE A 37 -3.56 5.06 -7.11
C ILE A 37 -4.80 4.86 -7.98
N LYS A 38 -5.57 5.93 -8.13
CA LYS A 38 -6.76 5.98 -9.00
C LYS A 38 -6.64 7.18 -9.93
N LYS A 39 -6.66 6.92 -11.25
CA LYS A 39 -6.69 7.97 -12.29
C LYS A 39 -5.56 9.00 -12.19
N GLY A 40 -4.39 8.60 -11.68
CA GLY A 40 -3.23 9.48 -11.51
C GLY A 40 -3.23 10.28 -10.20
N GLU A 41 -4.21 10.06 -9.33
CA GLU A 41 -4.26 10.61 -7.98
C GLU A 41 -3.87 9.53 -6.95
N ILE A 42 -3.29 9.97 -5.84
CA ILE A 42 -2.90 9.11 -4.71
C ILE A 42 -3.83 9.41 -3.54
N GLU A 43 -4.58 8.40 -3.11
CA GLU A 43 -5.41 8.45 -1.90
C GLU A 43 -4.73 7.67 -0.78
N VAL A 44 -4.62 8.27 0.42
CA VAL A 44 -4.08 7.58 1.60
C VAL A 44 -5.23 6.89 2.31
N LEU A 45 -5.18 5.56 2.36
CA LEU A 45 -6.24 4.73 2.93
C LEU A 45 -6.06 4.48 4.42
N ALA A 46 -4.82 4.27 4.87
CA ALA A 46 -4.50 4.02 6.26
C ALA A 46 -3.07 4.44 6.60
N ILE A 47 -2.85 4.85 7.85
CA ILE A 47 -1.55 5.27 8.37
C ILE A 47 -1.26 4.53 9.69
N GLY A 48 -0.03 4.05 9.81
CA GLY A 48 0.54 3.50 11.04
C GLY A 48 1.74 4.34 11.47
N GLU A 49 1.87 4.56 12.78
CA GLU A 49 3.02 5.26 13.35
C GLU A 49 3.46 4.55 14.64
N LYS A 50 4.78 4.43 14.83
CA LYS A 50 5.35 3.89 16.06
C LYS A 50 6.63 4.64 16.43
N THR A 51 6.71 5.11 17.68
CA THR A 51 7.92 5.70 18.24
C THR A 51 8.84 4.64 18.83
N TYR A 52 10.15 4.89 18.76
CA TYR A 52 11.18 3.99 19.31
C TYR A 52 12.40 4.78 19.83
N ALA A 53 13.26 4.16 20.65
CA ALA A 53 14.32 4.87 21.38
C ALA A 53 15.66 4.99 20.61
N GLY A 54 15.69 4.54 19.36
CA GLY A 54 16.79 4.80 18.42
C GLY A 54 17.72 3.63 18.11
N SER A 55 17.52 2.43 18.69
CA SER A 55 18.27 1.24 18.26
C SER A 55 17.71 0.69 16.94
N TRP A 56 18.54 -0.03 16.18
CA TRP A 56 18.14 -0.57 14.87
C TRP A 56 17.17 -1.74 15.02
N GLU A 57 17.37 -2.56 16.05
CA GLU A 57 16.47 -3.64 16.44
C GLU A 57 15.08 -3.09 16.81
N GLU A 58 15.03 -2.00 17.58
CA GLU A 58 13.76 -1.33 17.89
C GLU A 58 13.13 -0.68 16.67
N ALA A 59 13.92 -0.12 15.75
CA ALA A 59 13.41 0.43 14.49
C ALA A 59 12.71 -0.65 13.65
N THR A 60 13.27 -1.86 13.63
CA THR A 60 12.69 -3.00 12.91
C THR A 60 11.36 -3.43 13.53
N LEU A 61 11.30 -3.56 14.85
CA LEU A 61 10.07 -3.87 15.58
C LEU A 61 9.02 -2.77 15.41
N ALA A 62 9.44 -1.51 15.46
CA ALA A 62 8.57 -0.37 15.25
C ALA A 62 7.99 -0.33 13.83
N ALA A 63 8.76 -0.75 12.82
CA ALA A 63 8.28 -0.90 11.46
C ALA A 63 7.21 -2.00 11.35
N ASP A 64 7.46 -3.17 11.93
CA ASP A 64 6.50 -4.28 11.96
C ASP A 64 5.18 -3.85 12.62
N GLU A 65 5.25 -3.25 13.80
CA GLU A 65 4.07 -2.75 14.51
C GLU A 65 3.33 -1.66 13.74
N ALA A 66 4.05 -0.72 13.10
CA ALA A 66 3.42 0.32 12.31
C ALA A 66 2.72 -0.26 11.07
N ILE A 67 3.26 -1.31 10.45
CA ILE A 67 2.62 -2.03 9.34
C ILE A 67 1.36 -2.75 9.84
N SER A 68 1.41 -3.45 10.97
CA SER A 68 0.22 -4.10 11.54
C SER A 68 -0.89 -3.10 11.85
N GLN A 69 -0.58 -1.89 12.32
CA GLN A 69 -1.59 -0.83 12.50
C GLN A 69 -2.25 -0.41 11.18
N VAL A 70 -1.50 -0.40 10.08
CA VAL A 70 -2.07 -0.12 8.75
C VAL A 70 -3.00 -1.25 8.36
N GLU A 71 -2.58 -2.51 8.51
CA GLU A 71 -3.40 -3.70 8.19
C GLU A 71 -4.70 -3.75 9.00
N GLU A 72 -4.66 -3.46 10.31
CA GLU A 72 -5.84 -3.41 11.16
C GLU A 72 -6.83 -2.32 10.74
N LYS A 73 -6.31 -1.16 10.31
CA LYS A 73 -7.12 -0.02 9.83
C LYS A 73 -7.58 -0.21 8.40
N PHE A 74 -6.91 -1.08 7.64
CA PHE A 74 -7.29 -1.49 6.30
C PHE A 74 -8.48 -2.47 6.37
N ALA A 75 -9.58 -2.01 6.96
CA ALA A 75 -10.83 -2.75 7.01
C ALA A 75 -11.51 -2.60 5.65
N LEU A 76 -11.29 -3.56 4.74
CA LEU A 76 -12.24 -4.04 3.72
C LEU A 76 -11.50 -4.92 2.70
N GLU A 77 -12.18 -5.99 2.27
CA GLU A 77 -11.87 -7.06 1.31
C GLU A 77 -11.29 -6.60 -0.04
N THR A 78 -10.22 -5.84 -0.01
CA THR A 78 -9.59 -5.28 -1.20
C THR A 78 -8.38 -6.16 -1.46
N ALA A 79 -8.51 -7.06 -2.43
CA ALA A 79 -7.41 -7.92 -2.84
C ALA A 79 -6.25 -7.04 -3.33
N VAL A 80 -5.28 -6.79 -2.46
CA VAL A 80 -4.07 -6.02 -2.76
C VAL A 80 -3.35 -6.74 -3.89
N SER A 81 -3.49 -6.21 -5.11
CA SER A 81 -3.01 -6.88 -6.31
C SER A 81 -1.50 -6.72 -6.52
N LYS A 82 -0.88 -5.76 -5.82
CA LYS A 82 0.55 -5.44 -5.90
C LYS A 82 0.99 -4.61 -4.69
N VAL A 83 2.19 -4.89 -4.16
CA VAL A 83 2.89 -4.03 -3.20
C VAL A 83 4.19 -3.59 -3.87
N ILE A 84 4.43 -2.28 -3.95
CA ILE A 84 5.68 -1.71 -4.50
C ILE A 84 6.45 -1.08 -3.34
N LEU A 85 7.66 -1.59 -3.08
CA LEU A 85 8.61 -0.99 -2.15
C LEU A 85 9.58 -0.11 -2.96
N GLY A 86 9.56 1.21 -2.70
CA GLY A 86 10.50 2.16 -3.29
C GLY A 86 11.73 2.36 -2.38
N LEU A 87 12.93 2.31 -2.97
CA LEU A 87 14.22 2.59 -2.32
C LEU A 87 14.60 4.07 -2.47
#